data_AF-A0A7S4UWU3-F1
#
_entry.id   AF-A0A7S4UWU3-F1
#
_cell.length_a   1.000
_cell.length_b   1.000
_cell.length_c   1.000
_cell.angle_alpha   90.00
_cell.angle_beta   90.00
_cell.angle_gamma   90.00
#
_symmetry.space_group_name_H-M   'P 1'
#
loop_
_entity.id
_entity.type
_entity.pdbx_description
1 polymer ?
#
loop_
_entity_poly.entity_id
_entity_poly.type
_entity_poly.pdbx_seq_one_letter_code
_entity_poly.pdbx_strand_id
1 'polypeptide(L)'
;QHWASSPQTLVVEHDDWGTCESHSLGEASVGVGKFTSKSSRLLVLYTGGTMGMKPNAENALAPVPGYLTEQIHFLMELHKEDPLPSVTVLEYEDLLDSCDMGPAQWRKLAEDLRANYEQYDGFVVIMGTDTMAYTASALSFMIENLGKTIIFTGSQVPFVRITSDARW
;
A
#
# COMPACT_ATOMS: atom_id res chain seq x y z
N GLN A 1 18.68 13.02 -19.44
CA GLN A 1 17.23 13.13 -19.13
C GLN A 1 16.83 11.87 -18.39
N HIS A 2 16.99 11.83 -17.07
CA HIS A 2 16.51 10.73 -16.23
C HIS A 2 15.75 11.39 -15.07
N TRP A 3 14.44 11.55 -15.28
CA TRP A 3 13.52 11.75 -14.17
C TRP A 3 12.97 10.35 -13.90
N ALA A 4 13.54 9.65 -12.93
CA ALA A 4 12.83 8.52 -12.35
C ALA A 4 11.77 9.14 -11.46
N SER A 5 10.49 9.02 -11.82
CA SER A 5 9.41 9.29 -10.87
C SER A 5 9.65 8.42 -9.64
N SER A 6 9.60 9.01 -8.45
CA SER A 6 9.56 8.21 -7.22
C SER A 6 8.16 7.60 -7.06
N PRO A 7 8.05 6.40 -6.48
CA PRO A 7 6.75 5.84 -6.15
C PRO A 7 5.99 6.79 -5.24
N GLN A 8 4.67 6.84 -5.43
CA GLN A 8 3.81 7.69 -4.62
C GLN A 8 3.33 6.88 -3.42
N THR A 9 3.70 7.33 -2.23
CA THR A 9 3.36 6.67 -0.96
C THR A 9 2.77 7.68 0.01
N LEU A 10 1.63 7.33 0.61
CA LEU A 10 0.97 8.10 1.67
C LEU A 10 0.82 7.20 2.90
N VAL A 11 1.08 7.73 4.09
CA VAL A 11 0.96 7.00 5.35
C VAL A 11 -0.20 7.61 6.15
N VAL A 12 -1.11 6.76 6.64
CA VAL A 12 -2.21 7.16 7.53
C VAL A 12 -1.96 6.53 8.90
N GLU A 13 -1.82 7.37 9.91
CA GLU A 13 -1.65 7.01 11.33
C GLU A 13 -2.59 7.88 12.16
N HIS A 14 -3.20 7.32 13.21
CA HIS A 14 -3.90 8.09 14.24
C HIS A 14 -3.30 7.77 15.60
N ASP A 15 -2.74 8.78 16.25
CA ASP A 15 -2.37 8.69 17.66
C ASP A 15 -3.58 9.04 18.54
N ASP A 16 -3.86 8.20 19.54
CA ASP A 16 -4.82 8.52 20.60
C ASP A 16 -4.36 9.78 21.34
N TRP A 17 -5.20 10.81 21.38
CA TRP A 17 -4.96 12.01 22.18
C TRP A 17 -4.98 11.66 23.68
N GLY A 18 -3.80 11.45 24.30
CA GLY A 18 -3.73 11.17 25.73
C GLY A 18 -2.33 11.08 26.34
N THR A 19 -1.66 12.23 26.51
CA THR A 19 -0.91 12.73 27.71
C THR A 19 0.20 13.68 27.24
N CYS A 20 0.11 14.96 27.65
CA CYS A 20 1.20 15.91 27.47
C CYS A 20 2.33 15.60 28.45
N GLU A 21 3.40 14.96 27.99
CA GLU A 21 4.71 15.06 28.64
C GLU A 21 5.64 15.94 27.78
N SER A 22 6.18 16.98 28.42
CA SER A 22 7.09 17.94 27.81
C SER A 22 8.48 17.32 27.65
N HIS A 23 8.81 16.82 26.47
CA HIS A 23 10.19 16.47 26.10
C HIS A 23 10.69 17.40 24.99
N SER A 24 11.93 17.84 25.15
CA SER A 24 12.65 18.83 24.34
C SER A 24 12.61 18.53 22.84
N LEU A 25 12.45 19.60 22.04
CA LEU A 25 12.49 19.62 20.58
C LEU A 25 13.77 18.96 20.04
N GLY A 26 13.69 17.66 19.75
CA GLY A 26 14.56 16.92 18.85
C GLY A 26 13.84 16.76 17.50
N GLU A 27 14.61 16.73 16.42
CA GLU A 27 14.14 16.70 15.03
C GLU A 27 12.94 15.77 14.80
N ALA A 28 11.91 16.30 14.14
CA ALA A 28 10.73 15.55 13.74
C ALA A 28 11.14 14.35 12.87
N SER A 29 11.16 13.16 13.48
CA SER A 29 11.20 11.91 12.76
C SER A 29 9.76 11.60 12.36
N VAL A 30 9.50 11.63 11.06
CA VAL A 30 8.28 11.06 10.46
C VAL A 30 8.18 9.62 10.98
N GLY A 31 7.12 9.31 11.71
CA GLY A 31 6.85 7.98 12.25
C GLY A 31 6.70 7.00 11.11
N VAL A 32 7.73 6.20 10.86
CA VAL A 32 7.58 4.95 10.11
C VAL A 32 7.22 3.92 11.17
N GLY A 33 5.98 3.45 11.18
CA GLY A 33 5.55 2.29 11.97
C GLY A 33 6.63 1.20 11.95
N LYS A 34 7.07 0.79 13.15
CA LYS A 34 8.32 0.06 13.36
C LYS A 34 8.20 -1.43 12.97
N PHE A 35 7.97 -1.73 11.69
CA PHE A 35 7.90 -3.10 11.17
C PHE A 35 9.30 -3.68 10.96
N THR A 36 10.02 -3.98 12.03
CA THR A 36 11.43 -4.43 11.95
C THR A 36 11.64 -5.87 12.41
N SER A 37 10.59 -6.68 12.49
CA SER A 37 10.70 -8.07 12.97
C SER A 37 10.08 -9.08 11.99
N LYS A 38 10.77 -10.21 11.82
CA LYS A 38 10.32 -11.38 11.04
C LYS A 38 8.97 -11.94 11.49
N SER A 39 8.53 -11.66 12.71
CA SER A 39 7.24 -12.09 13.25
C SER A 39 6.07 -11.20 12.87
N SER A 40 6.34 -9.99 12.38
CA SER A 40 5.29 -9.06 11.96
C SER A 40 4.61 -9.58 10.70
N ARG A 41 3.28 -9.44 10.62
CA ARG A 41 2.45 -9.86 9.49
C ARG A 41 1.85 -8.64 8.81
N LEU A 42 2.14 -8.44 7.54
CA LEU A 42 1.56 -7.39 6.72
C LEU A 42 0.52 -7.97 5.76
N LEU A 43 -0.60 -7.27 5.63
CA LEU A 43 -1.57 -7.52 4.57
C LEU A 43 -1.42 -6.45 3.48
N VAL A 44 -1.21 -6.91 2.25
CA VAL A 44 -1.22 -6.08 1.05
C VAL A 44 -2.58 -6.22 0.38
N LEU A 45 -3.36 -5.16 0.33
CA LEU A 45 -4.60 -5.09 -0.44
C LEU A 45 -4.28 -4.51 -1.81
N TYR A 46 -4.33 -5.34 -2.85
CA TYR A 46 -4.12 -4.90 -4.22
C TYR A 46 -5.47 -4.64 -4.90
N THR A 47 -5.81 -3.36 -4.98
CA THR A 47 -7.11 -2.89 -5.49
C THR A 47 -7.10 -2.60 -7.00
N GLY A 48 -5.92 -2.39 -7.59
CA GLY A 48 -5.76 -2.06 -8.99
C GLY A 48 -4.67 -1.02 -9.25
N GLY A 49 -4.77 -0.34 -10.38
CA GLY A 49 -3.79 0.64 -10.86
C GLY A 49 -2.67 0.06 -11.73
N THR A 50 -1.83 0.95 -12.23
CA THR A 50 -0.82 0.67 -13.27
C THR A 50 0.26 -0.33 -12.82
N MET A 51 0.51 -0.46 -11.52
CA MET A 51 1.62 -1.26 -10.96
C MET A 51 1.59 -2.73 -11.41
N GLY A 52 0.41 -3.36 -11.40
CA GLY A 52 0.24 -4.77 -11.81
C GLY A 52 -0.15 -4.97 -13.28
N MET A 53 -0.03 -3.95 -14.13
CA MET A 53 -0.37 -4.06 -15.56
C MET A 53 0.80 -4.58 -16.41
N LYS A 54 0.48 -5.22 -17.54
CA LYS A 54 1.44 -5.59 -18.58
C LYS A 54 0.99 -5.07 -19.95
N PRO A 55 1.93 -4.82 -20.88
CA PRO A 55 1.58 -4.62 -22.28
C PRO A 55 0.90 -5.87 -22.84
N ASN A 56 -0.27 -5.69 -23.45
CA ASN A 56 -0.96 -6.73 -24.21
C ASN A 56 -0.36 -6.84 -25.65
N ALA A 57 -0.96 -7.68 -26.50
CA ALA A 57 -0.52 -7.87 -27.88
C ALA A 57 -0.58 -6.58 -28.74
N GLU A 58 -1.40 -5.62 -28.36
CA GLU A 58 -1.56 -4.31 -29.00
C GLU A 58 -0.69 -3.23 -28.35
N ASN A 59 0.19 -3.61 -27.42
CA ASN A 59 1.06 -2.74 -26.64
C ASN A 59 0.31 -1.75 -25.72
N ALA A 60 -0.98 -1.97 -25.48
CA ALA A 60 -1.77 -1.27 -24.47
C ALA A 60 -1.57 -1.93 -23.10
N LEU A 61 -1.57 -1.14 -22.03
CA LEU A 61 -1.46 -1.67 -20.67
C LEU A 61 -2.79 -2.26 -20.23
N ALA A 62 -2.75 -3.50 -19.74
CA ALA A 62 -3.91 -4.18 -19.18
C ALA A 62 -3.52 -4.87 -17.86
N PRO A 63 -4.44 -4.93 -16.88
CA PRO A 63 -4.22 -5.70 -15.66
C PRO A 63 -4.07 -7.19 -15.97
N VAL A 64 -3.17 -7.86 -15.26
CA VAL A 64 -2.98 -9.31 -15.36
C VAL A 64 -3.19 -9.92 -13.97
N PRO A 65 -4.29 -10.66 -13.74
CA PRO A 65 -4.58 -11.29 -12.47
C PRO A 65 -3.42 -12.16 -11.99
N GLY A 66 -3.08 -12.07 -10.70
CA GLY A 66 -2.01 -12.84 -10.06
C GLY A 66 -0.61 -12.33 -10.34
N TYR A 67 -0.40 -11.47 -11.35
CA TYR A 67 0.96 -11.08 -11.75
C TYR A 67 1.70 -10.34 -10.64
N LEU A 68 1.10 -9.29 -10.08
CA LEU A 68 1.76 -8.50 -9.04
C LEU A 68 1.98 -9.34 -7.77
N THR A 69 1.00 -10.18 -7.43
CA THR A 69 1.08 -11.14 -6.33
C THR A 69 2.29 -12.07 -6.48
N GLU A 70 2.48 -12.67 -7.66
CA GLU A 70 3.67 -13.49 -7.96
C GLU A 70 4.98 -12.70 -7.84
N GLN A 71 5.02 -11.45 -8.31
CA GLN A 71 6.22 -10.62 -8.20
C GLN A 71 6.57 -10.28 -6.75
N ILE A 72 5.57 -9.95 -5.92
CA ILE A 72 5.78 -9.70 -4.48
C ILE A 72 6.34 -10.95 -3.80
N HIS A 73 5.75 -12.12 -4.04
CA HIS A 73 6.26 -13.37 -3.46
C HIS A 73 7.68 -13.69 -3.91
N PHE A 74 8.00 -13.46 -5.19
CA PHE A 74 9.36 -13.63 -5.70
C PHE A 74 10.36 -12.71 -5.01
N LEU A 75 10.03 -11.43 -4.81
CA LEU A 75 10.89 -10.49 -4.09
C LEU A 75 11.06 -10.90 -2.63
N MET A 76 10.00 -11.33 -1.95
CA MET A 76 10.06 -11.80 -0.57
C MET A 76 10.97 -13.02 -0.43
N GLU A 77 10.94 -13.96 -1.38
CA GLU A 77 11.84 -15.11 -1.40
C GLU A 77 13.31 -14.69 -1.63
N LEU A 78 13.54 -13.70 -2.50
CA LEU A 78 14.88 -13.16 -2.74
C LEU A 78 15.48 -12.53 -1.48
N HIS A 79 14.64 -11.94 -0.63
CA HIS A 79 15.01 -11.25 0.60
C HIS A 79 14.72 -12.05 1.89
N LYS A 80 14.64 -13.39 1.81
CA LYS A 80 14.28 -14.25 2.96
C LYS A 80 15.23 -14.19 4.16
N GLU A 81 16.48 -13.78 3.92
CA GLU A 81 17.51 -13.62 4.95
C GLU A 81 17.43 -12.24 5.63
N ASP A 82 16.75 -11.27 5.00
CA ASP A 82 16.50 -9.97 5.59
C ASP A 82 15.40 -10.08 6.65
N PRO A 83 15.42 -9.25 7.71
CA PRO A 83 14.43 -9.27 8.79
C PRO A 83 13.09 -8.64 8.35
N LEU A 84 12.57 -9.05 7.19
CA LEU A 84 11.32 -8.55 6.65
C LEU A 84 10.10 -9.22 7.31
N PRO A 85 8.99 -8.50 7.44
CA PRO A 85 7.72 -9.07 7.88
C PRO A 85 7.22 -10.11 6.87
N SER A 86 6.39 -11.04 7.33
CA SER A 86 5.64 -11.92 6.44
C SER A 86 4.53 -11.15 5.73
N VAL A 87 4.40 -11.35 4.42
CA VAL A 87 3.46 -10.60 3.58
C VAL A 87 2.40 -11.55 3.03
N THR A 88 1.13 -11.18 3.19
CA THR A 88 0.00 -11.79 2.48
C THR A 88 -0.57 -10.79 1.49
N VAL A 89 -0.87 -11.23 0.27
CA VAL A 89 -1.50 -10.38 -0.75
C VAL A 89 -2.96 -10.80 -0.93
N LEU A 90 -3.87 -9.83 -0.80
CA LEU A 90 -5.27 -9.94 -1.14
C LEU A 90 -5.50 -9.11 -2.40
N GLU A 91 -5.57 -9.80 -3.54
CA GLU A 91 -5.83 -9.22 -4.86
C GLU A 91 -7.33 -9.19 -5.14
N TYR A 92 -7.84 -8.03 -5.54
CA TYR A 92 -9.25 -7.88 -5.90
C TYR A 92 -9.54 -8.50 -7.27
N GLU A 93 -10.67 -9.21 -7.39
CA GLU A 93 -11.07 -9.87 -8.65
C GLU A 93 -11.32 -8.86 -9.78
N ASP A 94 -12.06 -7.79 -9.49
CA ASP A 94 -12.25 -6.65 -10.37
C ASP A 94 -11.23 -5.56 -10.02
N LEU A 95 -10.08 -5.58 -10.69
CA LEU A 95 -9.05 -4.55 -10.52
C LEU A 95 -9.59 -3.20 -10.99
N LEU A 96 -9.62 -2.25 -10.07
CA LEU A 96 -10.21 -0.93 -10.28
C LEU A 96 -9.22 -0.02 -11.01
N ASP A 97 -9.73 0.77 -11.96
CA ASP A 97 -9.06 2.00 -12.36
C ASP A 97 -9.14 2.99 -11.19
N SER A 98 -8.04 3.67 -10.85
CA SER A 98 -8.06 4.67 -9.77
C SER A 98 -9.10 5.75 -10.00
N CYS A 99 -9.40 6.10 -11.26
CA CYS A 99 -10.42 7.08 -11.57
C CYS A 99 -11.82 6.70 -11.06
N ASP A 100 -12.08 5.39 -10.86
CA ASP A 100 -13.38 4.85 -10.44
C ASP A 100 -13.46 4.60 -8.92
N MET A 101 -12.46 5.04 -8.15
CA MET A 101 -12.46 4.89 -6.69
C MET A 101 -13.41 5.91 -6.04
N GLY A 102 -14.54 5.43 -5.51
CA GLY A 102 -15.54 6.26 -4.85
C GLY A 102 -16.04 5.72 -3.50
N PRO A 103 -17.11 6.30 -2.92
CA PRO A 103 -17.58 5.97 -1.59
C PRO A 103 -17.94 4.49 -1.37
N ALA A 104 -18.41 3.79 -2.41
CA ALA A 104 -18.71 2.37 -2.33
C ALA A 104 -17.43 1.54 -2.20
N GLN A 105 -16.40 1.88 -2.97
CA GLN A 105 -15.09 1.23 -2.92
C GLN A 105 -14.36 1.54 -1.61
N TRP A 106 -14.44 2.78 -1.11
CA TRP A 106 -13.88 3.14 0.19
C TRP A 106 -14.52 2.34 1.33
N ARG A 107 -15.84 2.14 1.28
CA ARG A 107 -16.54 1.28 2.25
C ARG A 107 -16.03 -0.16 2.19
N LYS A 108 -15.95 -0.73 0.98
CA LYS A 108 -15.42 -2.09 0.80
C LYS A 108 -14.01 -2.21 1.37
N LEU A 109 -13.14 -1.25 1.06
CA LEU A 109 -11.77 -1.22 1.55
C LEU A 109 -11.71 -1.11 3.09
N ALA A 110 -12.55 -0.26 3.69
CA ALA A 110 -12.66 -0.16 5.15
C ALA A 110 -13.17 -1.46 5.80
N GLU A 111 -14.15 -2.12 5.19
CA GLU A 111 -14.67 -3.41 5.64
C GLU A 111 -13.61 -4.52 5.57
N ASP A 112 -12.84 -4.57 4.49
CA ASP A 112 -11.74 -5.53 4.32
C ASP A 112 -10.61 -5.28 5.33
N LEU A 113 -10.23 -4.02 5.55
CA LEU A 113 -9.26 -3.65 6.59
C LEU A 113 -9.76 -4.06 7.97
N ARG A 114 -11.03 -3.79 8.30
CA ARG A 114 -11.64 -4.17 9.58
C ARG A 114 -11.70 -5.68 9.77
N ALA A 115 -12.07 -6.45 8.73
CA ALA A 115 -12.16 -7.91 8.81
C ALA A 115 -10.80 -8.57 9.08
N ASN A 116 -9.72 -7.92 8.65
CA ASN A 116 -8.36 -8.39 8.81
C ASN A 116 -7.60 -7.71 9.96
N TYR A 117 -8.24 -6.75 10.66
CA TYR A 117 -7.58 -5.87 11.61
C TYR A 117 -6.81 -6.62 12.69
N GLU A 118 -7.40 -7.65 13.30
CA GLU A 118 -6.77 -8.44 14.37
C GLU A 118 -5.67 -9.39 13.87
N GLN A 119 -5.73 -9.80 12.60
CA GLN A 119 -4.86 -10.85 12.07
C GLN A 119 -3.48 -10.33 11.65
N TYR A 120 -3.39 -9.06 11.27
CA TYR A 120 -2.18 -8.44 10.74
C TYR A 120 -1.72 -7.26 11.61
N ASP A 121 -0.43 -6.96 11.56
CA ASP A 121 0.18 -5.88 12.35
C ASP A 121 0.19 -4.55 11.60
N GLY A 122 0.01 -4.58 10.28
CA GLY A 122 -0.06 -3.41 9.42
C GLY A 122 -0.61 -3.73 8.05
N PHE A 123 -0.94 -2.67 7.31
CA PHE A 123 -1.61 -2.77 6.01
C PHE A 123 -0.89 -1.95 4.96
N VAL A 124 -0.81 -2.50 3.75
CA VAL A 124 -0.38 -1.78 2.54
C VAL A 124 -1.52 -1.85 1.53
N VAL A 125 -1.97 -0.71 1.04
CA VAL A 125 -2.99 -0.61 -0.01
C VAL A 125 -2.30 -0.20 -1.30
N ILE A 126 -2.25 -1.12 -2.25
CA ILE A 126 -1.76 -0.84 -3.60
C ILE A 126 -2.95 -0.39 -4.45
N MET A 127 -2.87 0.84 -4.95
CA MET A 127 -3.90 1.46 -5.79
C MET A 127 -3.29 2.34 -6.89
N GLY A 128 -4.12 2.77 -7.84
CA GLY A 128 -3.71 3.79 -8.80
C GLY A 128 -3.55 5.17 -8.14
N THR A 129 -2.74 6.02 -8.76
CA THR A 129 -2.24 7.26 -8.15
C THR A 129 -3.22 8.43 -8.21
N ASP A 130 -4.14 8.44 -9.19
CA ASP A 130 -5.01 9.58 -9.48
C ASP A 130 -5.91 9.99 -8.31
N THR A 131 -6.39 9.02 -7.54
CA THR A 131 -7.33 9.22 -6.42
C THR A 131 -6.79 8.74 -5.07
N MET A 132 -5.48 8.47 -4.99
CA MET A 132 -4.85 7.94 -3.78
C MET A 132 -5.01 8.87 -2.58
N ALA A 133 -4.72 10.17 -2.77
CA ALA A 133 -4.86 11.16 -1.71
C ALA A 133 -6.32 11.32 -1.23
N TYR A 134 -7.28 11.25 -2.15
CA TYR A 134 -8.71 11.30 -1.81
C TYR A 134 -9.15 10.08 -1.00
N THR A 135 -8.70 8.89 -1.41
CA THR A 135 -9.03 7.63 -0.72
C THR A 135 -8.39 7.57 0.66
N ALA A 136 -7.12 7.95 0.78
CA ALA A 136 -6.43 8.03 2.07
C ALA A 136 -7.13 9.03 3.02
N SER A 137 -7.52 10.20 2.51
CA SER A 137 -8.24 11.22 3.30
C SER A 137 -9.64 10.75 3.71
N ALA A 138 -10.36 10.05 2.84
CA ALA A 138 -11.67 9.51 3.19
C ALA A 138 -11.54 8.43 4.27
N LEU A 139 -10.57 7.53 4.13
CA LEU A 139 -10.36 6.43 5.07
C LEU A 139 -9.88 6.89 6.45
N SER A 140 -9.09 7.97 6.54
CA SER A 140 -8.71 8.53 7.85
C SER A 140 -9.91 9.00 8.67
N PHE A 141 -11.03 9.38 8.02
CA PHE A 141 -12.28 9.70 8.72
C PHE A 141 -13.20 8.49 8.92
N MET A 142 -13.10 7.46 8.07
CA MET A 142 -13.93 6.26 8.19
C MET A 142 -13.43 5.28 9.26
N ILE A 143 -12.13 5.24 9.49
CA ILE A 143 -11.49 4.30 10.42
C ILE A 143 -11.14 5.04 11.71
N GLU A 144 -12.00 4.92 12.70
CA GLU A 144 -11.75 5.42 14.05
C GLU A 144 -10.80 4.49 14.81
N ASN A 145 -9.97 5.05 15.70
CA ASN A 145 -9.03 4.33 16.58
C ASN A 145 -8.02 3.46 15.83
N LEU A 146 -7.34 4.05 14.84
CA LEU A 146 -6.35 3.35 14.02
C LEU A 146 -5.05 3.09 14.80
N GLY A 147 -5.03 2.04 15.63
CA GLY A 147 -3.84 1.57 16.36
C GLY A 147 -2.82 0.77 15.52
N LYS A 148 -2.93 0.78 14.18
CA LYS A 148 -2.04 0.05 13.25
C LYS A 148 -1.79 0.89 12.00
N THR A 149 -0.56 0.92 11.50
CA THR A 149 -0.20 1.73 10.33
C THR A 149 -0.86 1.19 9.05
N ILE A 150 -1.44 2.10 8.25
CA ILE A 150 -1.92 1.84 6.89
C ILE A 150 -1.12 2.68 5.91
N ILE A 151 -0.48 2.03 4.93
CA ILE A 151 0.32 2.68 3.89
C ILE A 151 -0.41 2.55 2.56
N PHE A 152 -0.68 3.66 1.89
CA PHE A 152 -1.16 3.67 0.51
C PHE A 152 0.03 3.86 -0.41
N THR A 153 0.12 3.04 -1.46
CA THR A 153 1.18 3.17 -2.46
C THR A 153 0.68 2.83 -3.86
N GLY A 154 1.43 3.31 -4.85
CA GLY A 154 1.09 3.19 -6.25
C GLY A 154 2.28 3.57 -7.13
N SER A 155 2.12 3.37 -8.43
CA SER A 155 3.19 3.61 -9.39
C SER A 155 2.63 4.09 -10.72
N GLN A 156 3.37 5.00 -11.34
CA GLN A 156 3.05 5.53 -12.67
C GLN A 156 3.51 4.59 -13.80
N VAL A 157 4.52 3.75 -13.55
CA VAL A 157 5.13 2.87 -14.54
C VAL A 157 4.98 1.41 -14.10
N PRO A 158 4.38 0.52 -14.90
CA PRO A 158 4.12 -0.85 -14.48
C PRO A 158 5.37 -1.60 -14.02
N PHE A 159 5.24 -2.47 -13.01
CA PHE A 159 6.34 -3.17 -12.35
C PHE A 159 7.24 -3.97 -13.32
N VAL A 160 6.68 -4.44 -14.44
CA VAL A 160 7.40 -5.17 -15.49
C VAL A 160 8.54 -4.36 -16.12
N ARG A 161 8.44 -3.03 -16.13
CA ARG A 161 9.49 -2.18 -16.69
C ARG A 161 10.65 -2.03 -15.71
N ILE A 162 11.88 -2.16 -16.21
CA ILE A 162 13.10 -2.05 -15.37
C ILE A 162 13.22 -0.66 -14.73
N THR A 163 12.77 0.38 -15.44
CA THR A 163 12.77 1.77 -14.97
C THR A 163 11.53 2.11 -14.13
N SER A 164 10.79 1.10 -13.66
CA SER A 164 9.56 1.32 -12.89
C SER A 164 9.87 1.92 -11.53
N ASP A 165 9.06 2.90 -11.16
CA ASP A 165 9.02 3.51 -9.84
C ASP A 165 8.48 2.55 -8.77
N ALA A 166 7.75 1.50 -9.15
CA ALA A 166 7.24 0.48 -8.23
C ALA A 166 8.31 -0.36 -7.50
N ARG A 167 9.59 -0.26 -7.92
CA ARG A 167 10.70 -1.06 -7.36
C ARG A 167 11.49 -0.33 -6.28
N TRP A 168 11.34 0.98 -6.20
CA TRP A 168 12.10 1.86 -5.31
C TRP A 168 11.27 2.27 -4.10
#